data_AF-A0A958Z6Q5-F1
#
_entry.id   AF-A0A958Z6Q5-F1
#
_cell.length_a   1.000
_cell.length_b   1.000
_cell.length_c   1.000
_cell.angle_alpha   90.00
_cell.angle_beta   90.00
_cell.angle_gamma   90.00
#
_symmetry.space_group_name_H-M   'P 1'
#
loop_
_entity.id
_entity.type
_entity.pdbx_description
1 polymer ?
#
loop_
_entity_poly.entity_id
_entity_poly.type
_entity_poly.pdbx_seq_one_letter_code
_entity_poly.pdbx_strand_id
1 'polypeptide(L)'
;FVLSGGELAAALVCDAVIRLIPGVLGNETSALTDSFQDNLLAPPVYTRPADYKGWTVPDILTSGNTGKIEEWREEQAYKRTKERRPDLL
;
A
#
# COMPACT_ATOMS: atom_id res chain seq x y z
N PHE A 1 -6.17 7.08 21.07
CA PHE A 1 -6.65 5.93 21.87
C PHE A 1 -5.73 5.78 23.09
N VAL A 2 -6.11 5.00 24.10
CA VAL A 2 -5.31 4.79 25.33
C VAL A 2 -5.02 3.31 25.47
N LEU A 3 -3.77 2.97 25.78
CA LEU A 3 -3.31 1.61 26.06
C LEU A 3 -3.07 1.44 27.56
N SER A 4 -3.22 0.22 28.07
CA SER A 4 -2.96 -0.09 29.50
C SER A 4 -1.49 -0.04 29.88
N GLY A 5 -0.59 -0.15 28.90
CA GLY A 5 0.85 -0.23 29.07
C GLY A 5 1.58 0.10 27.77
N GLY A 6 2.92 0.17 27.84
CA GLY A 6 3.77 0.59 26.72
C GLY A 6 4.21 -0.53 25.78
N GLU A 7 3.94 -1.79 26.11
CA GLU A 7 4.49 -2.97 25.44
C GLU A 7 4.07 -3.04 23.97
N LEU A 8 2.78 -2.78 23.68
CA LEU A 8 2.28 -2.74 22.31
C LEU A 8 2.85 -1.55 21.52
N ALA A 9 3.00 -0.38 22.16
CA ALA A 9 3.61 0.77 21.52
C ALA A 9 5.08 0.50 21.18
N ALA A 10 5.83 -0.12 22.09
CA ALA A 10 7.20 -0.53 21.86
C ALA A 10 7.32 -1.55 20.71
N ALA A 11 6.45 -2.56 20.70
CA ALA A 11 6.42 -3.56 19.62
C ALA A 11 6.12 -2.94 18.25
N LEU A 12 5.16 -2.01 18.17
CA LEU A 12 4.82 -1.30 16.94
C LEU A 12 5.98 -0.45 16.40
N VAL A 13 6.68 0.26 17.29
CA VAL A 13 7.86 1.06 16.90
C VAL A 13 8.98 0.15 16.44
N CYS A 14 9.27 -0.92 17.17
CA CYS A 14 10.28 -1.91 16.78
C CYS A 14 9.98 -2.48 15.39
N ASP A 15 8.76 -2.96 15.15
CA ASP A 15 8.36 -3.52 13.85
C ASP A 15 8.55 -2.51 12.71
N ALA A 16 8.04 -1.28 12.88
CA ALA A 16 8.15 -0.23 11.86
C ALA A 16 9.62 0.11 11.51
N VAL A 17 10.50 0.18 12.52
CA VAL A 17 11.92 0.51 12.31
C VAL A 17 12.69 -0.68 11.74
N ILE A 18 12.43 -1.89 12.22
CA ILE A 18 13.12 -3.11 11.78
C ILE A 18 12.89 -3.38 10.29
N ARG A 19 11.69 -3.08 9.76
CA ARG A 19 11.38 -3.19 8.32
C ARG A 19 12.27 -2.32 7.42
N LEU A 20 12.90 -1.28 7.96
CA LEU A 20 13.81 -0.39 7.21
C LEU A 20 15.26 -0.88 7.20
N ILE A 21 15.59 -1.92 7.99
CA ILE A 21 16.95 -2.47 8.06
C ILE A 21 17.21 -3.33 6.80
N PRO A 22 18.29 -3.07 6.03
CA PRO A 22 18.62 -3.86 4.84
C PRO A 22 18.70 -5.35 5.11
N GLY A 23 18.15 -6.16 4.20
CA GLY A 23 18.12 -7.62 4.32
C GLY A 23 17.02 -8.20 5.23
N VAL A 24 16.23 -7.36 5.93
CA VAL A 24 15.06 -7.84 6.69
C VAL A 24 13.89 -8.14 5.76
N LEU A 25 13.63 -7.26 4.80
CA LEU A 25 12.59 -7.48 3.78
C LEU A 25 13.18 -8.31 2.64
N GLY A 26 12.54 -9.43 2.30
CA GLY A 26 12.98 -10.28 1.19
C GLY A 26 12.95 -9.55 -0.17
N ASN A 27 12.03 -8.60 -0.35
CA ASN A 27 12.03 -7.68 -1.49
C ASN A 27 11.94 -6.23 -0.98
N GLU A 28 13.08 -5.54 -0.99
CA GLU A 28 13.22 -4.17 -0.49
C GLU A 28 12.33 -3.16 -1.23
N THR A 29 11.99 -3.42 -2.49
CA THR A 29 11.08 -2.55 -3.27
C THR A 29 9.65 -2.55 -2.74
N SER A 30 9.26 -3.55 -1.94
CA SER A 30 7.91 -3.60 -1.35
C SER A 30 7.69 -2.50 -0.32
N ALA A 31 8.75 -2.01 0.34
CA ALA A 31 8.62 -0.88 1.25
C ALA A 31 8.37 0.44 0.51
N LEU A 32 8.76 0.56 -0.76
CA LEU A 32 8.66 1.80 -1.53
C LEU A 32 7.23 2.10 -2.01
N THR A 33 6.38 1.08 -2.11
CA THR A 33 4.97 1.22 -2.53
C THR A 33 3.98 1.14 -1.37
N ASP A 34 4.49 1.12 -0.13
CA ASP A 34 3.67 1.18 1.07
C ASP A 34 3.01 2.55 1.23
N SER A 35 1.89 2.57 1.95
CA SER A 35 1.24 3.83 2.30
C SER A 35 2.19 4.72 3.11
N PHE A 36 2.04 6.04 2.94
CA PHE A 36 2.75 7.10 3.67
C PHE A 36 4.23 7.30 3.29
N GLN A 37 4.80 6.54 2.36
CA GLN A 37 6.16 6.80 1.86
C GLN A 37 6.26 8.11 1.08
N ASP A 38 5.22 8.41 0.30
CA ASP A 38 5.08 9.56 -0.60
C ASP A 38 3.89 10.45 -0.20
N ASN A 39 3.45 10.35 1.06
CA ASN A 39 2.21 10.94 1.58
C ASN A 39 0.91 10.44 0.90
N LEU A 40 0.96 9.36 0.11
CA LEU A 40 -0.24 8.73 -0.45
C LEU A 40 -0.58 7.44 0.27
N LEU A 41 -1.85 7.05 0.20
CA LEU A 41 -2.30 5.71 0.52
C LEU A 41 -1.98 4.78 -0.66
N ALA A 42 -1.54 3.57 -0.36
CA ALA A 42 -1.22 2.57 -1.37
C ALA A 42 -2.44 2.27 -2.29
N PRO A 43 -2.19 2.00 -3.59
CA PRO A 43 -3.26 1.66 -4.53
C PRO A 43 -3.97 0.36 -4.14
N PRO A 44 -5.18 0.11 -4.68
CA PRO A 44 -5.86 -1.16 -4.49
C PRO A 44 -5.06 -2.30 -5.14
N VAL A 45 -5.03 -3.45 -4.47
CA VAL A 45 -4.30 -4.64 -4.90
C VAL A 45 -5.29 -5.73 -5.29
N TYR A 46 -5.02 -6.39 -6.41
CA TYR A 46 -5.83 -7.46 -6.97
C TYR A 46 -4.98 -8.73 -7.08
N THR A 47 -5.63 -9.87 -6.90
CA THR A 47 -5.04 -11.19 -7.11
C THR A 47 -6.13 -12.14 -7.61
N ARG A 48 -5.77 -13.39 -7.89
CA ARG A 48 -6.71 -14.41 -8.35
C ARG A 48 -7.84 -14.62 -7.31
N PRO A 49 -9.07 -14.95 -7.75
CA PRO A 49 -9.52 -15.19 -9.13
C PRO A 49 -9.78 -13.90 -9.94
N ALA A 50 -9.93 -14.03 -11.27
CA ALA A 50 -10.14 -12.87 -12.16
C ALA A 50 -11.50 -12.17 -11.97
N ASP A 51 -12.51 -12.92 -11.53
CA ASP A 51 -13.80 -12.41 -11.10
C ASP A 51 -14.11 -13.01 -9.72
N TYR A 52 -14.37 -12.14 -8.76
CA TYR A 52 -14.86 -12.52 -7.45
C TYR A 52 -16.23 -11.87 -7.20
N LYS A 53 -17.31 -12.67 -7.25
CA LYS A 53 -18.69 -12.20 -7.00
C LYS A 53 -19.12 -11.03 -7.89
N GLY A 54 -18.68 -11.01 -9.15
CA GLY A 54 -18.93 -9.93 -10.10
C GLY A 54 -17.96 -8.75 -9.98
N TRP A 55 -16.97 -8.82 -9.08
CA TRP A 55 -15.88 -7.84 -9.00
C TRP A 55 -14.73 -8.33 -9.86
N THR A 56 -14.62 -7.77 -11.05
CA THR A 56 -13.57 -8.11 -12.00
C THR A 56 -12.28 -7.35 -11.69
N VAL A 57 -11.15 -8.01 -11.95
CA VAL A 57 -9.85 -7.32 -11.96
C VAL A 57 -9.88 -6.27 -13.09
N PRO A 58 -9.49 -5.01 -12.85
CA PRO A 58 -9.41 -4.01 -13.90
C PRO A 58 -8.56 -4.46 -15.09
N ASP A 59 -9.10 -4.35 -16.31
CA ASP A 59 -8.44 -4.85 -17.54
C ASP A 59 -7.02 -4.31 -17.72
N ILE A 60 -6.77 -3.07 -17.25
CA ILE A 60 -5.44 -2.45 -17.28
C ILE A 60 -4.40 -3.26 -16.53
N LEU A 61 -4.76 -3.88 -15.40
CA LEU A 61 -3.86 -4.71 -14.59
C LEU A 61 -3.52 -6.04 -15.27
N THR A 62 -4.31 -6.45 -16.27
CA THR A 62 -4.06 -7.64 -17.10
C THR A 62 -3.52 -7.31 -18.48
N SER A 63 -3.31 -6.03 -18.80
CA SER A 63 -2.91 -5.57 -20.14
C SER A 63 -1.46 -5.88 -20.53
N GLY A 64 -0.61 -6.22 -19.56
CA GLY A 64 0.84 -6.38 -19.75
C GLY A 64 1.59 -5.06 -20.00
N ASN A 65 0.91 -3.91 -19.97
CA ASN A 65 1.53 -2.61 -20.17
C ASN A 65 1.96 -2.01 -18.82
N THR A 66 3.21 -2.24 -18.45
CA THR A 66 3.76 -1.79 -17.15
C THR A 66 3.63 -0.29 -16.94
N GLY A 67 3.84 0.54 -17.97
CA GLY A 67 3.74 2.00 -17.87
C GLY A 67 2.32 2.45 -17.52
N LYS A 68 1.32 1.96 -18.25
CA LYS A 68 -0.09 2.28 -17.97
C LYS A 68 -0.58 1.70 -16.63
N ILE A 69 -0.03 0.57 -16.20
CA ILE A 69 -0.33 -0.01 -14.90
C ILE A 69 0.17 0.91 -13.78
N GLU A 70 1.36 1.48 -13.92
CA GLU A 70 1.92 2.39 -12.92
C GLU A 70 1.16 3.72 -12.87
N GLU A 71 0.87 4.32 -14.03
CA GLU A 71 0.01 5.51 -14.12
C GLU A 71 -1.36 5.28 -13.45
N TRP A 72 -1.97 4.11 -13.69
CA TRP A 72 -3.24 3.75 -13.06
C TRP A 72 -3.10 3.60 -11.54
N ARG A 73 -2.01 2.99 -11.05
CA ARG A 73 -1.75 2.84 -9.61
C ARG A 73 -1.58 4.17 -8.93
N GLU A 74 -0.79 5.07 -9.49
CA GLU A 74 -0.61 6.44 -8.98
C GLU A 74 -1.95 7.19 -8.91
N GLU A 75 -2.77 7.11 -9.98
CA GLU A 75 -4.09 7.75 -10.02
C GLU A 75 -5.02 7.19 -8.93
N GLN A 76 -5.03 5.86 -8.73
CA GLN A 76 -5.83 5.23 -7.68
C GLN A 76 -5.33 5.58 -6.27
N ALA A 77 -4.01 5.63 -6.06
CA ALA A 77 -3.42 6.06 -4.79
C ALA A 77 -3.84 7.49 -4.44
N TYR A 78 -3.74 8.42 -5.39
CA TYR A 78 -4.18 9.80 -5.22
C TYR A 78 -5.69 9.89 -4.94
N LYS A 79 -6.53 9.24 -5.75
CA LYS A 79 -7.99 9.21 -5.55
C LYS A 79 -8.36 8.71 -4.16
N ARG A 80 -7.77 7.58 -3.74
CA ARG A 80 -8.02 6.95 -2.44
C ARG A 80 -7.58 7.85 -1.28
N THR A 81 -6.44 8.53 -1.44
CA THR A 81 -5.92 9.49 -0.44
C THR A 81 -6.86 10.67 -0.32
N LYS A 82 -7.25 11.28 -1.44
CA LYS A 82 -8.18 12.41 -1.46
C LYS A 82 -9.53 12.09 -0.80
N GLU A 83 -10.04 10.89 -1.00
CA GLU A 83 -11.32 10.45 -0.44
C GLU A 83 -11.23 10.15 1.07
N ARG A 84 -10.17 9.47 1.52
CA ARG A 84 -10.10 8.90 2.87
C ARG A 84 -9.21 9.67 3.84
N ARG A 85 -8.18 10.33 3.34
CA ARG A 85 -7.15 11.08 4.07
C ARG A 85 -6.78 12.36 3.31
N PRO A 86 -7.75 13.26 3.05
CA PRO A 86 -7.49 14.52 2.35
C PRO A 86 -6.48 15.41 3.08
N ASP A 87 -6.21 15.15 4.35
CA ASP A 87 -5.20 15.81 5.17
C ASP A 87 -3.74 15.51 4.76
N LEU A 88 -3.51 14.48 3.93
CA LEU A 88 -2.18 14.12 3.44
C LEU A 88 -1.81 14.79 2.10
N LEU A 89 -2.74 15.50 1.46
CA LEU A 89 -2.57 16.12 0.13
C LEU A 89 -2.29 17.62 0.19
#